data_AF-G3IBV0-F1
#
_entry.id   AF-G3IBV0-F1
#
_cell.length_a   1.000
_cell.length_b   1.000
_cell.length_c   1.000
_cell.angle_alpha   90.00
_cell.angle_beta   90.00
_cell.angle_gamma   90.00
#
_symmetry.space_group_name_H-M   'P 1'
#
loop_
_entity.id
_entity.type
_entity.pdbx_description
1 polymer ?
#
loop_
_entity_poly.entity_id
_entity_poly.type
_entity_poly.pdbx_seq_one_letter_code
_entity_poly.pdbx_strand_id
1 'polypeptide(L)'
;MGTGTPCDLNGKVLKFDSTIGRTLIPRYFSTVFEGGVTDLYYILKHSKESYHNSSITVDCDQCAMVTQHGKPMFTKVCTEGRLILEFTFDDLMRIKTWHFTIRQYRELVPRSILAMHVSNIIYILPLSSYPHCILLSKEPSSV
;
A
#
# COMPACT_ATOMS: atom_id res chain seq x y z
N MET A 1 -2.78 -22.26 5.40
CA MET A 1 -2.86 -21.02 4.60
C MET A 1 -2.81 -19.85 5.57
N GLY A 2 -1.61 -19.45 6.00
CA GLY A 2 -1.45 -18.47 7.08
C GLY A 2 -1.25 -17.08 6.51
N THR A 3 -2.18 -16.16 6.78
CA THR A 3 -1.94 -14.72 6.65
C THR A 3 -1.08 -14.29 7.85
N GLY A 4 0.23 -14.46 7.76
CA GLY A 4 1.16 -14.07 8.81
C GLY A 4 1.25 -12.56 8.90
N THR A 5 0.63 -11.96 9.91
CA THR A 5 0.89 -10.56 10.28
C THR A 5 2.34 -10.48 10.77
N PRO A 6 3.20 -9.60 10.22
CA PRO A 6 4.59 -9.50 10.68
C PRO A 6 4.62 -9.17 12.17
N CYS A 7 5.21 -10.04 12.97
CA CYS A 7 5.41 -9.86 14.40
C CYS A 7 6.91 -9.71 14.72
N ASP A 8 7.23 -8.92 15.74
CA ASP A 8 8.59 -8.87 16.29
C ASP A 8 8.96 -10.19 16.98
N LEU A 9 10.22 -10.32 17.39
CA LEU A 9 10.73 -11.49 18.13
C LEU A 9 9.99 -11.75 19.46
N ASN A 10 9.17 -10.80 19.94
CA ASN A 10 8.35 -10.90 21.15
C ASN A 10 6.87 -11.17 20.84
N GLY A 11 6.50 -11.44 19.58
CA GLY A 11 5.13 -11.71 19.18
C GLY A 11 4.22 -10.47 19.11
N LYS A 12 4.77 -9.25 19.19
CA LYS A 12 3.99 -8.03 18.94
C LYS A 12 3.88 -7.80 17.44
N VAL A 13 2.66 -7.62 16.96
CA VAL A 13 2.38 -7.19 15.58
C VAL A 13 3.13 -5.88 15.33
N LEU A 14 4.02 -5.87 14.32
CA LEU A 14 4.79 -4.70 13.93
C LEU A 14 3.83 -3.66 13.34
N LYS A 15 3.43 -2.70 14.18
CA LYS A 15 2.64 -1.56 13.78
C LYS A 15 3.59 -0.49 13.24
N PHE A 16 3.77 -0.45 11.93
CA PHE A 16 4.57 0.57 11.26
C PHE A 16 3.77 1.88 11.18
N ASP A 17 3.74 2.64 12.27
CA ASP A 17 3.11 3.97 12.30
C ASP A 17 4.10 5.02 11.71
N SER A 18 4.21 5.07 10.38
CA SER A 18 5.01 6.10 9.68
C SER A 18 4.17 7.34 9.39
N THR A 19 4.41 8.43 10.13
CA THR A 19 3.79 9.74 9.87
C THR A 19 4.75 10.61 9.07
N ILE A 20 4.31 11.08 7.89
CA ILE A 20 5.10 11.97 7.03
C ILE A 20 4.43 13.34 6.90
N GLY A 21 5.23 14.40 6.88
CA GLY A 21 4.76 15.77 6.65
C GLY A 21 4.53 16.09 5.17
N ARG A 22 3.86 17.21 4.89
CA ARG A 22 3.44 17.62 3.53
C ARG A 22 4.56 17.65 2.49
N THR A 23 5.75 18.06 2.89
CA THR A 23 6.92 18.16 1.99
C THR A 23 7.42 16.80 1.51
N LEU A 24 7.13 15.72 2.23
CA LEU A 24 7.53 14.36 1.90
C LEU A 24 6.44 13.59 1.14
N ILE A 25 5.22 14.13 1.03
CA ILE A 25 4.11 13.49 0.31
C ILE A 25 4.47 13.24 -1.16
N PRO A 26 5.02 14.20 -1.93
CA PRO A 26 5.40 13.94 -3.31
C PRO A 26 6.46 12.84 -3.42
N ARG A 27 7.44 12.85 -2.52
CA ARG A 27 8.51 11.83 -2.46
C ARG A 27 7.94 10.44 -2.17
N TYR A 28 6.99 10.33 -1.24
CA TYR A 28 6.31 9.06 -0.96
C TYR A 28 5.69 8.47 -2.23
N PHE A 29 4.90 9.27 -2.97
CA PHE A 29 4.31 8.78 -4.22
C PHE A 29 5.37 8.46 -5.28
N SER A 30 6.42 9.28 -5.43
CA SER A 30 7.55 8.97 -6.32
C SER A 30 8.18 7.60 -6.01
N THR A 31 8.43 7.29 -4.73
CA THR A 31 9.02 5.98 -4.35
C THR A 31 8.13 4.79 -4.72
N VAL A 32 6.80 4.96 -4.73
CA VAL A 32 5.88 3.91 -5.17
C VAL A 32 6.05 3.63 -6.67
N PHE A 33 6.15 4.67 -7.50
CA PHE A 33 6.35 4.53 -8.95
C PHE A 33 7.77 4.08 -9.32
N GLU A 34 8.80 4.49 -8.56
CA GLU A 34 10.17 3.99 -8.71
C GLU A 34 10.26 2.47 -8.52
N GLY A 35 9.34 1.87 -7.75
CA GLY A 35 9.19 0.41 -7.59
C GLY A 35 8.63 -0.34 -8.81
N GLY A 36 8.53 0.30 -9.98
CA GLY A 36 8.04 -0.31 -11.22
C GLY A 36 6.51 -0.37 -11.33
N VAL A 37 5.80 0.39 -10.49
CA VAL A 37 4.34 0.59 -10.58
C VAL A 37 4.03 1.50 -11.77
N THR A 38 3.10 1.09 -12.62
CA THR A 38 2.57 1.91 -13.73
C THR A 38 1.29 2.62 -13.35
N ASP A 39 0.47 2.00 -12.51
CA ASP A 39 -0.83 2.52 -12.10
C ASP A 39 -1.06 2.31 -10.60
N LEU A 40 -1.57 3.34 -9.93
CA LEU A 40 -1.96 3.34 -8.52
C LEU A 40 -3.37 3.94 -8.39
N TYR A 41 -4.29 3.23 -7.72
CA TYR A 41 -5.62 3.76 -7.40
C TYR A 41 -6.18 3.18 -6.10
N TYR A 42 -7.16 3.86 -5.52
CA TYR A 42 -7.85 3.44 -4.31
C TYR A 42 -9.30 3.07 -4.62
N ILE A 43 -9.77 1.95 -4.09
CA ILE A 43 -11.16 1.50 -4.14
C ILE A 43 -11.75 1.66 -2.75
N LEU A 44 -12.78 2.49 -2.61
CA LEU A 44 -13.51 2.69 -1.37
C LEU A 44 -14.85 1.95 -1.44
N LYS A 45 -15.09 1.02 -0.51
CA LYS A 45 -16.36 0.29 -0.40
C LYS A 45 -17.04 0.64 0.91
N HIS A 46 -18.32 1.02 0.83
CA HIS A 46 -19.15 1.35 1.99
C HIS A 46 -18.51 2.41 2.90
N SER A 47 -17.91 3.45 2.30
CA SER A 47 -17.34 4.58 3.05
C SER A 47 -18.43 5.35 3.79
N LYS A 48 -18.13 5.76 5.01
CA LYS A 48 -18.98 6.61 5.85
C LYS A 48 -18.45 8.03 5.79
N GLU A 49 -19.34 8.98 5.50
CA GLU A 49 -19.02 10.40 5.50
C GLU A 49 -19.56 11.05 6.76
N SER A 50 -18.74 11.86 7.41
CA SER A 50 -19.11 12.68 8.56
C SER A 50 -18.79 14.14 8.26
N TYR A 51 -19.74 15.01 8.51
CA TYR A 51 -19.60 16.45 8.26
C TYR A 51 -19.40 17.17 9.59
N HIS A 52 -18.31 17.93 9.70
CA HIS A 52 -18.02 18.83 10.80
C HIS A 52 -18.02 20.27 10.30
N ASN A 53 -18.10 21.25 11.20
CA ASN A 53 -18.22 22.66 10.83
C ASN A 53 -17.09 23.18 9.91
N SER A 54 -15.91 22.56 9.93
CA SER A 54 -14.75 22.98 9.12
C SER A 54 -14.03 21.84 8.40
N SER A 55 -14.57 20.62 8.47
CA SER A 55 -13.97 19.45 7.82
C SER A 55 -14.99 18.39 7.44
N ILE A 56 -14.64 17.59 6.45
CA ILE A 56 -15.38 16.39 6.07
C ILE A 56 -14.48 15.20 6.33
N THR A 57 -14.97 14.20 7.04
CA THR A 57 -14.23 12.96 7.30
C THR A 57 -14.84 11.82 6.50
N VAL A 58 -14.01 11.13 5.71
CA VAL A 58 -14.38 9.89 5.01
C VAL A 58 -13.68 8.73 5.68
N ASP A 59 -14.45 7.83 6.26
CA ASP A 59 -13.98 6.62 6.94
C ASP A 59 -14.41 5.37 6.17
N CYS A 60 -13.45 4.68 5.58
CA CYS A 60 -13.66 3.50 4.75
C CYS A 60 -12.94 2.29 5.35
N ASP A 61 -13.69 1.42 6.04
CA ASP A 61 -13.15 0.20 6.65
C ASP A 61 -12.68 -0.85 5.62
N GLN A 62 -13.27 -0.83 4.43
CA GLN A 62 -12.97 -1.74 3.31
C GLN A 62 -12.34 -0.98 2.14
N CYS A 63 -11.20 -0.34 2.38
CA CYS A 63 -10.41 0.30 1.33
C CYS A 63 -9.40 -0.69 0.73
N ALA A 64 -9.23 -0.65 -0.59
CA ALA A 64 -8.15 -1.35 -1.27
C ALA A 64 -7.30 -0.36 -2.08
N MET A 65 -6.01 -0.27 -1.74
CA MET A 65 -5.00 0.37 -2.58
C MET A 65 -4.51 -0.65 -3.59
N VAL A 66 -4.57 -0.31 -4.86
CA VAL A 66 -4.21 -1.22 -5.96
C VAL A 66 -3.06 -0.63 -6.74
N THR A 67 -1.97 -1.37 -6.84
CA THR A 67 -0.84 -1.06 -7.72
C THR A 67 -0.76 -2.09 -8.85
N GLN A 68 -0.47 -1.63 -10.05
CA GLN A 68 -0.14 -2.48 -11.19
C GLN A 68 1.32 -2.27 -11.55
N HIS A 69 2.06 -3.36 -11.67
CA HIS A 69 3.44 -3.35 -12.08
C HIS A 69 3.53 -3.64 -13.59
N GLY A 70 4.43 -2.92 -14.25
CA GLY A 70 4.69 -3.07 -15.67
C GLY A 70 5.66 -4.20 -15.99
N LYS A 71 6.28 -4.13 -17.17
CA LYS A 71 7.33 -5.08 -17.59
C LYS A 71 8.51 -5.08 -16.60
N PRO A 72 9.19 -6.23 -16.40
CA PRO A 72 9.01 -7.51 -17.11
C PRO A 72 7.91 -8.40 -16.53
N MET A 73 7.43 -8.12 -15.31
CA MET A 73 6.45 -8.95 -14.61
C MET A 73 5.18 -8.13 -14.37
N PHE A 74 4.16 -8.34 -15.21
CA PHE A 74 2.85 -7.74 -14.99
C PHE A 74 2.24 -8.35 -13.74
N THR A 75 2.29 -7.64 -12.62
CA THR A 75 1.75 -8.11 -11.34
C THR A 75 0.83 -7.04 -10.77
N LYS A 76 -0.29 -7.46 -10.21
CA LYS A 76 -1.22 -6.56 -9.52
C LYS A 76 -1.11 -6.81 -8.02
N VAL A 77 -0.80 -5.78 -7.24
CA VAL A 77 -0.80 -5.86 -5.78
C VAL A 77 -2.04 -5.14 -5.26
N CYS A 78 -2.82 -5.85 -4.45
CA CYS A 78 -4.00 -5.32 -3.78
C CYS A 78 -3.71 -5.26 -2.29
N THR A 79 -3.55 -4.06 -1.75
CA THR A 79 -3.34 -3.80 -0.32
C THR A 79 -4.66 -3.35 0.30
N GLU A 80 -5.25 -4.19 1.15
CA GLU A 80 -6.53 -3.95 1.79
C GLU A 80 -6.35 -3.42 3.22
N GLY A 81 -7.19 -2.48 3.61
CA GLY A 81 -7.08 -1.79 4.88
C GLY A 81 -8.22 -0.82 5.16
N ARG A 82 -8.12 -0.11 6.28
CA ARG A 82 -9.02 1.00 6.62
C ARG A 82 -8.37 2.31 6.21
N LEU A 83 -9.09 3.11 5.42
CA LEU A 83 -8.68 4.44 5.01
C LEU A 83 -9.53 5.49 5.71
N ILE A 84 -8.89 6.43 6.38
CA ILE A 84 -9.51 7.62 6.95
C ILE A 84 -8.91 8.84 6.26
N LEU A 85 -9.76 9.66 5.66
CA LEU A 85 -9.42 10.92 5.03
C LEU A 85 -10.15 12.04 5.77
N GLU A 86 -9.44 13.11 6.08
CA GLU A 86 -10.06 14.37 6.50
C GLU A 86 -9.81 15.41 5.41
N PHE A 87 -10.86 16.06 4.96
CA PHE A 87 -10.83 17.13 3.99
C PHE A 87 -11.09 18.47 4.67
N THR A 88 -10.44 19.53 4.21
CA THR A 88 -10.86 20.89 4.56
C THR A 88 -12.21 21.18 3.91
N PHE A 89 -13.11 21.82 4.67
CA PHE A 89 -14.38 22.29 4.13
C PHE A 89 -14.17 23.64 3.42
N ASP A 90 -13.47 23.61 2.29
CA ASP A 90 -13.21 24.73 1.38
C ASP A 90 -13.58 24.36 -0.07
N ASP A 91 -13.58 25.33 -0.98
CA ASP A 91 -13.96 25.13 -2.39
C ASP A 91 -13.09 24.11 -3.15
N LEU A 92 -11.90 23.79 -2.62
CA LEU A 92 -10.97 22.85 -3.24
C LEU A 92 -11.04 21.45 -2.62
N MET A 93 -11.69 21.30 -1.45
CA MET A 93 -11.77 20.07 -0.67
C MET A 93 -10.42 19.37 -0.56
N ARG A 94 -9.41 20.07 -0.05
CA ARG A 94 -8.05 19.54 0.02
C ARG A 94 -7.94 18.51 1.14
N ILE A 95 -7.17 17.44 0.90
CA ILE A 95 -6.88 16.44 1.93
C ILE A 95 -6.03 17.10 3.03
N LYS A 96 -6.58 17.16 4.25
CA LYS A 96 -5.93 17.64 5.47
C LYS A 96 -5.17 16.52 6.17
N THR A 97 -5.80 15.36 6.31
CA THR A 97 -5.17 14.16 6.88
C THR A 97 -5.46 12.94 6.02
N TRP A 98 -4.47 12.06 5.91
CA TRP A 98 -4.55 10.82 5.16
C TRP A 98 -3.98 9.71 6.03
N HIS A 99 -4.83 8.78 6.46
CA HIS A 99 -4.44 7.71 7.35
C HIS A 99 -4.91 6.36 6.81
N PHE A 100 -3.96 5.54 6.36
CA PHE A 100 -4.23 4.23 5.79
C PHE A 100 -3.64 3.12 6.68
N THR A 101 -4.51 2.34 7.31
CA THR A 101 -4.13 1.19 8.13
C THR A 101 -4.26 -0.10 7.33
N ILE A 102 -3.13 -0.69 6.95
CA ILE A 102 -3.08 -1.93 6.18
C ILE A 102 -3.48 -3.12 7.06
N ARG A 103 -4.33 -4.01 6.53
CA ARG A 103 -4.74 -5.26 7.17
C ARG A 103 -4.16 -6.48 6.48
N GLN A 104 -4.19 -6.50 5.16
CA GLN A 104 -3.65 -7.59 4.35
C GLN A 104 -3.21 -7.07 2.98
N TYR A 105 -2.36 -7.82 2.30
CA TYR A 105 -2.01 -7.56 0.90
C TYR A 105 -2.07 -8.87 0.11
N ARG A 106 -2.34 -8.76 -1.20
CA ARG A 106 -2.40 -9.89 -2.13
C ARG A 106 -1.71 -9.53 -3.42
N GLU A 107 -0.84 -10.42 -3.88
CA GLU A 107 -0.19 -10.33 -5.18
C GLU A 107 -0.94 -11.22 -6.17
N LEU A 108 -1.31 -10.66 -7.32
CA LEU A 108 -2.05 -11.32 -8.38
C LEU A 108 -1.18 -11.34 -9.64
N VAL A 109 -0.78 -12.54 -10.06
CA VAL A 109 -0.01 -12.77 -11.28
C VAL A 109 -0.96 -13.26 -12.40
N PRO A 110 -0.93 -12.66 -13.60
CA PRO A 110 -1.71 -13.10 -14.75
C PRO A 110 -1.43 -14.56 -15.12
N ARG A 111 -2.50 -15.31 -15.40
CA ARG A 111 -2.41 -16.72 -15.82
C ARG A 111 -1.60 -16.94 -17.09
N SER A 112 -1.57 -15.96 -18.01
CA SER A 112 -0.78 -16.03 -19.25
C SER A 112 0.72 -16.13 -19.00
N ILE A 113 1.23 -15.47 -17.95
CA ILE A 113 2.64 -15.54 -17.55
C ILE A 113 2.97 -16.91 -16.93
N LEU A 114 2.04 -17.47 -16.16
CA LEU A 114 2.17 -18.82 -15.61
C LEU A 114 2.23 -19.89 -16.71
N ALA A 115 1.45 -19.71 -17.78
CA ALA A 115 1.40 -20.64 -18.91
C ALA A 115 2.67 -20.60 -19.80
N MET A 116 3.40 -19.47 -19.83
CA MET A 116 4.63 -19.34 -20.61
C MET A 116 5.88 -19.97 -19.94
N HIS A 117 5.82 -20.29 -18.64
CA HIS A 117 7.01 -20.61 -17.83
C HIS A 117 7.09 -22.05 -17.30
N VAL A 118 6.56 -23.05 -18.03
CA VAL A 118 6.71 -24.47 -17.64
C VAL A 118 8.17 -24.97 -17.71
N SER A 119 9.09 -24.21 -18.34
CA SER A 119 10.50 -24.60 -18.51
C SER A 119 11.52 -23.78 -17.70
N ASN A 120 11.09 -22.83 -16.86
CA ASN A 120 11.99 -21.94 -16.10
C ASN A 120 11.52 -21.72 -14.65
N ILE A 121 11.06 -22.80 -14.02
CA ILE A 121 10.37 -22.80 -12.70
C ILE A 121 11.27 -22.35 -11.52
N ILE A 122 12.58 -22.13 -11.71
CA ILE A 122 13.50 -21.77 -10.61
C ILE A 122 13.67 -20.25 -10.38
N TYR A 123 13.32 -19.37 -11.35
CA TYR A 123 13.59 -17.92 -11.22
C TYR A 123 12.38 -17.03 -10.98
N ILE A 124 11.19 -17.57 -10.71
CA ILE A 124 10.11 -16.77 -10.11
C ILE A 124 10.43 -16.65 -8.62
N LEU A 125 11.51 -15.93 -8.33
CA LEU A 125 11.73 -15.45 -6.98
C LEU A 125 10.53 -14.54 -6.67
N PRO A 126 9.77 -14.83 -5.59
CA PRO A 126 8.69 -13.95 -5.16
C PRO A 126 9.22 -12.52 -5.05
N LEU A 127 8.38 -11.51 -5.24
CA LEU A 127 8.74 -10.10 -5.05
C LEU A 127 9.30 -9.81 -3.64
N SER A 128 9.20 -10.76 -2.69
CA SER A 128 9.99 -10.78 -1.44
C SER A 128 11.52 -10.82 -1.66
N SER A 129 11.99 -11.11 -2.87
CA SER A 129 13.40 -11.12 -3.26
C SER A 129 13.89 -9.79 -3.84
N TYR A 130 13.01 -8.79 -3.98
CA TYR A 130 13.40 -7.39 -4.18
C TYR A 130 13.28 -6.67 -2.84
N PRO A 131 14.31 -6.75 -1.98
CA PRO A 131 14.27 -6.08 -0.69
C PRO A 131 14.17 -4.56 -0.86
N HIS A 132 14.55 -3.98 -2.00
CA HIS A 132 14.62 -2.53 -2.16
C HIS A 132 13.27 -1.78 -2.13
N CYS A 133 12.12 -2.45 -2.32
CA CYS A 133 10.79 -1.83 -2.18
C CYS A 133 10.18 -2.01 -0.78
N ILE A 134 10.59 -3.06 -0.04
CA ILE A 134 10.20 -3.26 1.37
C ILE A 134 11.17 -2.51 2.31
N LEU A 135 12.43 -2.33 1.91
CA LEU A 135 13.50 -1.61 2.64
C LEU A 135 13.33 -0.09 2.71
N LEU A 136 12.16 0.47 2.39
CA LEU A 136 11.82 1.82 2.84
C LEU A 136 11.30 1.84 4.29
N SER A 137 11.06 0.68 4.92
CA SER A 137 11.13 0.56 6.38
C SER A 137 12.58 0.35 6.79
N LYS A 138 13.29 1.46 6.90
CA LYS A 138 14.65 1.61 7.44
C LYS A 138 14.86 0.70 8.67
N GLU A 139 15.92 -0.11 8.66
CA GLU A 139 16.48 -0.72 9.87
C GLU A 139 16.68 0.38 10.92
N PRO A 140 16.29 0.17 12.20
CA PRO A 140 16.77 1.06 13.26
C PRO A 140 18.29 0.89 13.31
N SER A 141 19.00 1.87 12.73
CA SER A 141 20.42 2.06 12.93
C SER A 141 20.65 2.20 14.43
N SER A 142 21.25 1.15 14.99
CA SER A 142 21.73 1.07 16.36
C SER A 142 22.72 2.20 16.65
N VAL A 143 22.35 3.10 17.55
CA VAL A 143 23.23 3.73 18.55
C VAL A 143 22.47 3.73 19.86
#